data_AF-A0A944F6F6-F1
#
_entry.id   AF-A0A944F6F6-F1
#
_cell.length_a   1.000
_cell.length_b   1.000
_cell.length_c   1.000
_cell.angle_alpha   90.00
_cell.angle_beta   90.00
_cell.angle_gamma   90.00
#
_symmetry.space_group_name_H-M   'P 1'
#
loop_
_entity.id
_entity.type
_entity.pdbx_description
1 polymer ?
#
loop_
_entity_poly.entity_id
_entity_poly.type
_entity_poly.pdbx_seq_one_letter_code
_entity_poly.pdbx_strand_id
1 'polypeptide(L)'
;MRDLIVRFLELVSALFPRTPGKHSAAYFDGQTVPTQPTPPEPKRLPAHVQERNRPLDAEAVALIRPYYAAHLAAQDERQREAKAKQQRQRQRELFWATLGMDYPGVRLTGGASA
;
A
#
# COMPACT_ATOMS: atom_id res chain seq x y z
N MET A 1 -18.88 12.17 -25.22
CA MET A 1 -19.69 11.86 -24.02
C MET A 1 -18.86 11.93 -22.74
N ARG A 2 -17.74 11.20 -22.62
CA ARG A 2 -16.88 11.19 -21.42
C ARG A 2 -16.32 12.58 -21.06
N ASP A 3 -15.93 13.37 -22.05
CA ASP A 3 -15.34 14.70 -21.81
C ASP A 3 -16.32 15.75 -21.28
N LEU A 4 -17.62 15.61 -21.60
CA LEU A 4 -18.66 16.49 -21.05
C LEU A 4 -18.89 16.21 -19.56
N ILE A 5 -18.79 14.93 -19.16
CA ILE A 5 -18.92 14.52 -17.76
C ILE A 5 -17.73 15.05 -16.94
N VAL A 6 -16.51 14.98 -17.47
CA VAL A 6 -15.32 15.52 -16.78
C VAL A 6 -15.41 17.03 -16.63
N ARG A 7 -15.75 17.76 -17.69
CA ARG A 7 -15.93 19.23 -17.62
C ARG A 7 -17.04 19.65 -16.65
N PHE A 8 -18.14 18.90 -16.62
CA PHE A 8 -19.21 19.14 -15.66
C PHE A 8 -18.77 18.90 -14.21
N LEU A 9 -18.04 17.80 -13.95
CA LEU A 9 -17.50 17.49 -12.63
C LEU A 9 -16.46 18.52 -12.17
N GLU A 10 -15.60 19.00 -13.07
CA GLU A 10 -14.65 20.07 -12.80
C GLU A 10 -15.38 21.37 -12.44
N LEU A 11 -16.40 21.75 -13.22
CA LEU A 11 -17.20 22.96 -12.98
C LEU A 11 -17.95 22.88 -11.65
N VAL A 12 -18.52 21.72 -11.31
CA VAL A 12 -19.16 21.48 -10.01
C VAL A 12 -18.14 21.54 -8.87
N SER A 13 -16.94 20.99 -9.06
CA SER A 13 -15.88 21.05 -8.05
C SER A 13 -15.33 22.47 -7.82
N ALA A 14 -15.37 23.32 -8.86
CA ALA A 14 -15.02 24.72 -8.77
C ALA A 14 -16.10 25.56 -8.05
N LEU A 15 -17.38 25.21 -8.23
CA LEU A 15 -18.50 25.89 -7.57
C LEU A 15 -18.61 25.55 -6.07
N PHE A 16 -18.20 24.34 -5.67
CA PHE A 16 -18.21 23.88 -4.29
C PHE A 16 -16.77 23.66 -3.81
N PRO A 17 -16.07 24.72 -3.34
CA PRO A 17 -14.73 24.54 -2.79
C PRO A 17 -14.80 23.56 -1.64
N ARG A 18 -14.22 22.37 -1.84
CA ARG A 18 -14.15 21.34 -0.81
C ARG A 18 -13.20 21.83 0.27
N THR A 19 -13.75 22.29 1.39
CA THR A 19 -12.96 22.61 2.57
C THR A 19 -12.18 21.35 2.98
N PRO A 20 -10.86 21.42 3.14
CA PRO A 20 -10.06 20.28 3.58
C PRO A 20 -10.60 19.80 4.94
N GLY A 21 -11.04 18.54 5.00
CA GLY A 21 -11.52 17.94 6.24
C GLY A 21 -10.40 17.86 7.27
N LYS A 22 -10.76 17.73 8.56
CA LYS A 22 -9.82 17.60 9.70
C LYS A 22 -8.84 16.42 9.58
N HIS A 23 -9.09 15.49 8.65
CA HIS A 23 -8.26 14.33 8.36
C HIS A 23 -7.57 14.39 6.99
N SER A 24 -7.64 15.52 6.30
CA SER A 24 -6.98 15.69 5.00
C SER A 24 -5.53 16.13 5.18
N ALA A 25 -4.64 15.66 4.32
CA ALA A 25 -3.20 15.99 4.40
C ALA A 25 -2.94 17.50 4.39
N ALA A 26 -3.72 18.26 3.61
CA ALA A 26 -3.63 19.73 3.56
C ALA A 26 -3.94 20.41 4.90
N TYR A 27 -4.69 19.77 5.81
CA TYR A 27 -4.91 20.27 7.18
C TYR A 27 -3.65 20.14 8.05
N PHE A 28 -2.80 19.16 7.75
CA PHE A 28 -1.57 18.87 8.50
C PHE A 28 -0.33 19.61 7.97
N ASP A 29 -0.38 20.20 6.77
CA ASP A 29 0.76 20.89 6.12
C ASP A 29 1.33 22.09 6.92
N GLY A 30 0.59 22.62 7.89
CA GLY A 30 1.05 23.69 8.80
C GLY A 30 1.22 23.25 10.26
N GLN A 31 0.96 21.98 10.58
CA GLN A 31 1.00 21.50 11.95
C GLN A 31 2.42 21.05 12.29
N THR A 32 3.12 21.84 13.10
CA THR A 32 4.41 21.45 13.68
C THR A 32 4.21 20.15 14.46
N VAL A 33 4.83 19.07 13.98
CA VAL A 33 4.82 17.76 14.64
C VAL A 33 5.27 17.97 16.08
N PRO A 34 4.46 17.66 17.10
CA PRO A 34 4.91 17.76 18.47
C PRO A 34 6.09 16.82 18.65
N THR A 35 7.21 17.35 19.14
CA THR A 35 8.41 16.60 19.52
C THR A 35 8.00 15.34 20.25
N GLN A 36 8.28 14.18 19.65
CA GLN A 36 7.96 12.89 20.24
C GLN A 36 8.58 12.83 21.65
N PRO A 37 7.79 12.63 22.71
CA PRO A 37 8.36 12.38 24.02
C PRO A 37 9.21 11.12 23.94
N THR A 38 10.42 11.18 24.48
CA THR A 38 11.34 10.05 24.62
C THR A 38 10.57 8.84 25.15
N PRO A 39 10.66 7.67 24.51
CA PRO A 39 9.93 6.51 24.99
C PRO A 39 10.34 6.22 26.43
N PRO A 40 9.39 6.05 27.37
CA PRO A 40 9.70 5.71 28.74
C PRO A 40 10.48 4.39 28.78
N GLU A 41 11.43 4.29 29.71
CA GLU A 41 12.22 3.09 29.94
C GLU A 41 11.28 1.87 30.07
N PRO A 42 11.56 0.75 29.38
CA PRO A 42 10.65 -0.40 29.38
C PRO A 42 10.55 -0.96 30.81
N LYS A 43 9.42 -0.69 31.48
CA LYS A 43 9.09 -1.34 32.75
C LYS A 43 9.09 -2.84 32.54
N ARG A 44 9.90 -3.57 33.31
CA ARG A 44 9.83 -5.04 33.34
C ARG A 44 8.43 -5.44 33.76
N LEU A 45 7.70 -6.05 32.84
CA LEU A 45 6.36 -6.56 33.10
C LEU A 45 6.42 -7.66 34.18
N PRO A 46 5.40 -7.82 35.03
CA PRO A 46 5.31 -8.94 35.96
C PRO A 46 5.39 -10.29 35.22
N ALA A 47 5.97 -11.32 35.85
CA ALA A 47 6.19 -12.63 35.22
C ALA A 47 4.89 -13.23 34.59
N HIS A 48 3.77 -13.14 35.30
CA HIS A 48 2.48 -13.62 34.80
C HIS A 48 1.96 -12.84 33.56
N VAL A 49 2.40 -11.60 33.34
CA VAL A 49 2.07 -10.81 32.14
C VAL A 49 3.00 -11.18 30.98
N GLN A 50 4.26 -11.52 31.26
CA GLN A 50 5.20 -12.00 30.26
C GLN A 50 4.74 -13.32 29.65
N GLU A 51 4.20 -14.23 30.47
CA GLU A 51 3.66 -15.52 30.01
C GLU A 51 2.43 -15.35 29.09
N ARG A 52 1.56 -14.38 29.38
CA ARG A 52 0.39 -14.05 28.54
C ARG A 52 0.77 -13.45 27.19
N ASN A 53 1.87 -12.69 27.14
CA ASN A 53 2.36 -12.05 25.92
C ASN A 53 3.34 -12.91 25.14
N ARG A 54 3.56 -14.16 25.57
CA ARG A 54 4.41 -15.10 24.84
C ARG A 54 3.79 -15.29 23.44
N PRO A 55 4.56 -15.09 22.35
CA PRO A 55 4.04 -15.30 21.01
C PRO A 55 3.56 -16.74 20.91
N LEU A 56 2.30 -16.92 20.50
CA LEU A 56 1.73 -18.24 20.26
C LEU A 56 2.33 -18.83 18.98
N ASP A 57 2.58 -20.14 19.00
CA ASP A 57 3.01 -20.87 17.81
C ASP A 57 1.94 -20.76 16.72
N ALA A 58 2.38 -20.64 15.46
CA ALA A 58 1.50 -20.38 14.32
C ALA A 58 0.38 -21.45 14.17
N GLU A 59 0.66 -22.69 14.57
CA GLU A 59 -0.32 -23.78 14.60
C GLU A 59 -1.43 -23.54 15.64
N ALA A 60 -1.09 -23.01 16.82
CA ALA A 60 -2.06 -22.67 17.86
C ALA A 60 -2.93 -21.47 17.44
N VAL A 61 -2.36 -20.51 16.69
CA VAL A 61 -3.09 -19.35 16.17
C VAL A 61 -4.11 -19.76 15.09
N ALA A 62 -3.80 -20.77 14.27
CA ALA A 62 -4.71 -21.27 13.24
C ALA A 62 -6.00 -21.85 13.83
N LEU A 63 -5.92 -22.53 14.98
CA LEU A 63 -7.09 -23.07 15.71
C LEU A 63 -7.95 -21.98 16.35
N ILE A 64 -7.32 -20.93 16.90
CA ILE A 64 -8.01 -19.86 17.62
C ILE A 64 -8.67 -18.86 16.66
N ARG A 65 -8.14 -18.70 15.44
CA ARG A 65 -8.58 -17.66 14.51
C ARG A 65 -8.81 -18.23 13.10
N PRO A 66 -9.97 -18.86 12.86
CA PRO A 66 -10.29 -19.50 11.56
C PRO A 66 -10.11 -18.57 10.35
N TYR A 67 -10.43 -17.28 10.51
CA TYR A 67 -10.31 -16.28 9.44
C TYR A 67 -8.85 -15.91 9.10
N TYR A 68 -7.90 -16.19 9.98
CA TYR A 68 -6.49 -15.91 9.72
C TYR A 68 -5.93 -16.83 8.63
N ALA A 69 -6.35 -18.11 8.64
CA ALA A 69 -5.99 -19.07 7.59
C ALA A 69 -6.58 -18.67 6.22
N ALA A 70 -7.84 -18.22 6.19
CA ALA A 70 -8.47 -17.72 4.97
C ALA A 70 -7.76 -16.47 4.42
N HIS A 71 -7.32 -15.56 5.30
CA HIS A 71 -6.56 -14.39 4.91
C HIS A 71 -5.17 -14.74 4.34
N LEU A 72 -4.47 -15.71 4.94
CA LEU A 72 -3.19 -16.20 4.42
C LEU A 72 -3.36 -16.82 3.02
N ALA A 73 -4.37 -17.66 2.83
CA ALA A 73 -4.67 -18.25 1.52
C ALA A 73 -4.94 -17.17 0.45
N ALA A 74 -5.74 -16.15 0.79
CA ALA A 74 -6.00 -15.03 -0.11
C ALA A 74 -4.75 -14.20 -0.42
N GLN A 75 -3.80 -14.07 0.52
CA GLN A 75 -2.52 -13.42 0.26
C GLN A 75 -1.65 -14.23 -0.68
N ASP A 76 -1.58 -15.55 -0.51
CA ASP A 76 -0.81 -16.44 -1.37
C ASP A 76 -1.33 -16.42 -2.82
N GLU A 77 -2.65 -16.40 -3.01
CA GLU A 77 -3.26 -16.27 -4.34
C GLU A 77 -2.89 -14.94 -5.01
N ARG A 78 -2.99 -13.82 -4.28
CA ARG A 78 -2.59 -12.50 -4.80
C ARG A 78 -1.11 -12.45 -5.19
N GLN A 79 -0.23 -13.09 -4.41
CA GLN A 79 1.19 -13.17 -4.74
C GLN A 79 1.44 -14.01 -6.00
N ARG A 80 0.74 -15.14 -6.16
CA ARG A 80 0.85 -15.98 -7.37
C ARG A 80 0.38 -15.22 -8.62
N GLU A 81 -0.74 -14.51 -8.52
CA GLU A 81 -1.23 -13.67 -9.62
C GLU A 81 -0.25 -12.55 -9.98
N ALA A 82 0.32 -11.88 -8.99
CA ALA A 82 1.33 -10.83 -9.21
C ALA A 82 2.57 -11.40 -9.94
N LYS A 83 3.07 -12.56 -9.51
CA LYS A 83 4.18 -13.26 -10.16
C LYS A 83 3.84 -13.66 -11.59
N ALA A 84 2.64 -14.19 -11.83
CA ALA A 84 2.19 -14.57 -13.17
C ALA A 84 2.09 -13.35 -14.11
N LYS A 85 1.56 -12.21 -13.62
CA LYS A 85 1.53 -10.95 -14.37
C LYS A 85 2.94 -10.46 -14.72
N GLN A 86 3.87 -10.52 -13.77
CA GLN A 86 5.26 -10.13 -13.99
C GLN A 86 5.95 -11.03 -15.02
N GLN A 87 5.73 -12.34 -15.00
CA GLN A 87 6.27 -13.26 -16.00
C GLN A 87 5.75 -12.95 -17.41
N ARG A 88 4.44 -12.68 -17.54
CA ARG A 88 3.85 -12.27 -18.83
C ARG A 88 4.41 -10.94 -19.34
N GLN A 89 4.68 -9.99 -18.44
CA GLN A 89 5.35 -8.73 -18.80
C GLN A 89 6.76 -8.97 -19.31
N ARG A 90 7.57 -9.77 -18.61
CA ARG A 90 8.94 -10.12 -19.06
C ARG A 90 8.93 -10.84 -20.41
N GLN A 91 8.01 -11.78 -20.62
CA GLN A 91 7.89 -12.46 -21.91
C GLN A 91 7.57 -11.50 -23.05
N ARG A 92 6.69 -10.51 -22.79
CA ARG A 92 6.41 -9.45 -23.75
C ARG A 92 7.66 -8.60 -23.99
N GLU A 93 8.32 -8.12 -22.95
CA GLU A 93 9.56 -7.34 -23.08
C GLU A 93 10.61 -8.08 -23.92
N LEU A 94 10.82 -9.37 -23.67
CA LEU A 94 11.73 -10.20 -24.47
C LEU A 94 11.28 -10.31 -25.92
N PHE A 95 9.99 -10.53 -26.18
CA PHE A 95 9.45 -10.57 -27.54
C PHE A 95 9.68 -9.24 -28.29
N TRP A 96 9.45 -8.10 -27.63
CA TRP A 96 9.71 -6.79 -28.22
C TRP A 96 11.22 -6.56 -28.45
N ALA A 97 12.07 -6.96 -27.51
CA ALA A 97 13.52 -6.91 -27.68
C ALA A 97 14.00 -7.77 -28.86
N THR A 98 13.41 -8.95 -29.11
CA THR A 98 13.74 -9.76 -30.30
C THR A 98 13.38 -9.07 -31.62
N LEU A 99 12.40 -8.17 -31.59
CA LEU A 99 12.02 -7.34 -32.74
C LEU A 99 12.87 -6.05 -32.83
N GLY A 100 13.84 -5.85 -31.93
CA GLY A 100 14.68 -4.66 -31.88
C GLY A 100 13.93 -3.40 -31.44
N MET A 101 12.79 -3.55 -30.76
CA MET A 101 11.92 -2.45 -30.35
C MET A 101 11.74 -2.45 -28.83
N ASP A 102 11.63 -1.25 -28.25
CA ASP A 102 11.36 -1.10 -26.82
C ASP A 102 9.87 -1.29 -26.49
N TYR A 103 9.58 -1.98 -25.38
CA TYR A 103 8.21 -2.23 -24.93
C TYR A 103 7.61 -0.97 -24.27
N PRO A 104 6.50 -0.39 -24.77
CA PRO A 104 5.98 0.91 -24.33
C PRO A 104 5.25 0.89 -22.96
N GLY A 105 5.39 -0.20 -22.18
CA GLY A 105 4.65 -0.40 -20.93
C GLY A 105 5.43 -0.07 -19.65
N VAL A 106 6.75 0.12 -19.74
CA VAL A 106 7.54 0.53 -18.59
C VAL A 106 7.61 2.06 -18.61
N ARG A 107 6.85 2.73 -17.75
CA ARG A 107 7.24 4.08 -17.32
C ARG A 107 8.54 3.92 -16.55
N LEU A 108 9.65 3.81 -17.27
CA LEU A 108 10.93 4.24 -16.75
C LEU A 108 10.71 5.72 -16.47
N THR A 109 10.61 6.07 -15.19
CA THR A 109 10.92 7.43 -14.75
C THR A 109 12.38 7.66 -15.14
N GLY A 110 12.57 8.04 -16.41
CA GLY A 110 13.86 8.36 -16.98
C GLY A 110 14.39 9.63 -16.34
N GLY A 111 15.64 9.53 -15.92
CA GLY A 111 16.68 10.56 -16.04
C GLY A 111 16.29 12.02 -15.86
N ALA A 112 16.73 12.59 -14.75
CA ALA A 112 17.33 13.92 -14.72
C ALA A 112 18.84 13.70 -14.47
N SER A 113 19.65 13.77 -15.53
CA SER A 113 20.46 14.94 -15.93
C SER A 113 21.80 15.04 -15.18
N ALA A 114 22.88 14.74 -15.91
CA ALA A 114 24.17 15.42 -15.83
C ALA A 114 24.82 15.34 -17.23
#